data_AF-A0A3N9PK95-F1
#
_entry.id   AF-A0A3N9PK95-F1
#
_cell.length_a   1.000
_cell.length_b   1.000
_cell.length_c   1.000
_cell.angle_alpha   90.00
_cell.angle_beta   90.00
_cell.angle_gamma   90.00
#
_symmetry.space_group_name_H-M   'P 1'
#
loop_
_entity.id
_entity.type
_entity.pdbx_description
1 polymer ?
#
loop_
_entity_poly.entity_id
_entity_poly.type
_entity_poly.pdbx_seq_one_letter_code
_entity_poly.pdbx_strand_id
1 'polypeptide(L)' 'MSLAIGSDHAGFELKQQIIAYFDRNGIKYVDYGTYNPERVDYPDYGVLVGKKVAAGEHERGIIICGTGIGISISANKVKG' A
#
# COMPACT_ATOMS: atom_id res chain seq x y z
N MET A 1 -5.89 15.48 2.13
CA MET A 1 -5.68 14.23 1.41
C MET A 1 -4.64 13.39 2.15
N SER A 2 -5.07 12.35 2.86
CA SER A 2 -4.19 11.37 3.50
C SER A 2 -4.13 10.11 2.63
N LEU A 3 -2.92 9.63 2.35
CA LEU A 3 -2.70 8.42 1.56
C LEU A 3 -2.41 7.22 2.46
N ALA A 4 -2.97 6.06 2.15
CA ALA A 4 -2.47 4.78 2.64
C ALA A 4 -1.51 4.19 1.62
N ILE A 5 -0.37 3.65 2.05
CA ILE A 5 0.54 2.93 1.17
C ILE A 5 0.89 1.56 1.76
N GLY A 6 0.97 0.54 0.91
CA GLY A 6 1.38 -0.80 1.33
C GLY A 6 1.99 -1.62 0.18
N SER A 7 2.77 -2.64 0.53
CA SER A 7 3.37 -3.56 -0.43
C SER A 7 3.65 -4.93 0.17
N ASP A 8 3.81 -5.94 -0.68
CA ASP A 8 4.55 -7.14 -0.29
C ASP A 8 6.07 -6.91 -0.40
N HIS A 9 6.82 -7.99 -0.19
CA HIS A 9 8.28 -8.00 -0.30
C HIS A 9 8.80 -7.64 -1.69
N ALA A 10 8.12 -8.08 -2.76
CA ALA A 10 8.51 -7.77 -4.13
C ALA A 10 8.28 -6.29 -4.49
N GLY A 11 7.30 -5.64 -3.86
CA GLY A 11 7.03 -4.21 -4.02
C GLY A 11 7.79 -3.28 -3.07
N PHE A 12 8.56 -3.83 -2.12
CA PHE A 12 9.15 -3.07 -1.01
C PHE A 12 10.06 -1.93 -1.46
N GLU A 13 10.99 -2.19 -2.37
CA GLU A 13 11.96 -1.16 -2.82
C GLU A 13 11.25 0.00 -3.54
N LEU A 14 10.29 -0.28 -4.41
CA LEU A 14 9.51 0.75 -5.09
C LEU A 14 8.67 1.55 -4.09
N LYS A 15 8.10 0.89 -3.08
CA LYS A 15 7.38 1.59 -2.00
C LYS A 15 8.28 2.61 -1.30
N GLN A 16 9.52 2.24 -0.97
CA GLN A 16 10.47 3.15 -0.34
C GLN A 16 10.80 4.37 -1.22
N GLN A 17 10.95 4.17 -2.54
CA GLN A 17 11.18 5.29 -3.48
C GLN A 17 9.97 6.25 -3.54
N ILE A 18 8.76 5.72 -3.50
CA ILE A 18 7.52 6.51 -3.47
C ILE A 18 7.40 7.27 -2.14
N ILE A 19 7.72 6.63 -1.01
CA ILE A 19 7.76 7.27 0.30
C ILE A 19 8.77 8.44 0.32
N ALA A 20 9.98 8.22 -0.18
CA ALA A 20 10.98 9.28 -0.30
C ALA A 20 10.53 10.43 -1.22
N TYR A 21 9.70 10.15 -2.23
CA TYR A 21 9.03 11.19 -3.01
C TYR A 21 7.99 11.94 -2.18
N PHE A 22 7.18 11.26 -1.38
CA PHE A 22 6.21 11.91 -0.50
C PHE A 22 6.86 12.81 0.54
N ASP A 23 7.91 12.34 1.20
CA ASP A 23 8.65 13.11 2.20
C ASP A 23 9.22 14.40 1.59
N ARG A 24 9.84 14.30 0.40
CA ARG A 24 10.40 15.46 -0.32
C ARG A 24 9.35 16.50 -0.73
N ASN A 25 8.10 16.08 -0.94
CA ASN A 25 7.02 16.95 -1.41
C ASN A 25 6.01 17.31 -0.30
N GLY A 26 6.26 16.92 0.95
CA GLY A 26 5.34 17.18 2.06
C GLY A 26 3.97 16.50 1.91
N ILE A 27 3.91 15.39 1.17
CA ILE A 27 2.67 14.62 0.97
C ILE A 27 2.44 13.75 2.21
N LYS A 28 1.25 13.86 2.82
CA LYS A 28 0.90 13.07 4.02
C LYS A 28 0.49 11.65 3.63
N TYR A 29 1.16 10.67 4.22
CA TYR A 29 0.86 9.25 4.04
C TYR A 29 0.93 8.48 5.37
N VAL A 30 0.40 7.26 5.37
CA VAL A 30 0.62 6.23 6.39
C VAL A 30 1.09 4.97 5.69
N ASP A 31 2.25 4.46 6.09
CA ASP A 31 2.80 3.19 5.61
C ASP A 31 2.24 2.03 6.43
N TYR A 32 1.59 1.08 5.75
CA TYR A 32 1.00 -0.13 6.32
C TYR A 32 1.88 -1.38 6.10
N GLY A 33 3.14 -1.20 5.72
CA GLY A 33 4.11 -2.26 5.51
C GLY A 33 4.06 -2.84 4.09
N THR A 34 4.76 -3.92 3.79
CA THR A 34 5.77 -4.57 4.66
C THR A 34 6.93 -3.62 4.98
N TYR A 35 7.63 -3.83 6.09
CA TYR A 35 8.67 -2.92 6.57
C TYR A 35 10.10 -3.41 6.25
N ASN A 36 10.21 -4.57 5.63
CA ASN A 36 11.48 -5.17 5.23
C ASN A 36 11.30 -5.97 3.92
N PRO A 37 12.38 -6.38 3.24
CA PRO A 37 12.30 -7.18 2.01
C PRO A 37 12.09 -8.68 2.28
N GLU A 38 11.78 -9.09 3.51
CA GLU A 38 11.55 -10.50 3.83
C GLU A 38 10.23 -10.97 3.23
N ARG A 39 10.20 -12.24 2.81
CA ARG A 39 9.05 -12.81 2.11
C ARG A 39 7.78 -12.75 2.97
N VAL A 40 6.75 -12.15 2.40
CA VAL A 40 5.41 -11.99 2.98
C VAL A 40 4.34 -12.09 1.89
N ASP A 41 3.08 -12.23 2.30
CA ASP A 41 1.94 -12.43 1.40
C ASP A 41 1.24 -11.11 1.05
N TYR A 42 1.15 -10.82 -0.25
CA TYR A 42 0.50 -9.59 -0.75
C TYR A 42 -0.97 -9.39 -0.35
N PRO A 43 -1.82 -10.42 -0.16
CA PRO A 43 -3.23 -10.21 0.17
C PRO A 43 -3.40 -9.46 1.49
N ASP A 44 -2.54 -9.69 2.48
CA ASP A 44 -2.61 -9.05 3.79
C ASP A 44 -2.53 -7.53 3.66
N TYR A 45 -1.56 -7.04 2.89
CA TYR A 45 -1.34 -5.61 2.66
C TYR A 45 -2.38 -5.00 1.71
N GLY A 46 -2.78 -5.72 0.66
CA GLY A 46 -3.82 -5.26 -0.27
C GLY A 46 -5.18 -5.10 0.42
N VAL A 47 -5.60 -6.08 1.21
CA VAL A 47 -6.85 -6.04 1.98
C VAL A 47 -6.77 -4.99 3.09
N LEU A 48 -5.64 -4.87 3.79
CA LEU A 48 -5.45 -3.87 4.83
C LEU A 48 -5.62 -2.45 4.27
N VAL A 49 -4.88 -2.09 3.22
CA VAL A 49 -4.99 -0.78 2.58
C VAL A 49 -6.39 -0.55 2.03
N GLY A 50 -6.99 -1.55 1.37
CA GLY A 50 -8.36 -1.47 0.87
C GLY A 50 -9.38 -1.18 1.97
N LYS A 51 -9.29 -1.87 3.12
CA LYS A 51 -10.17 -1.64 4.28
C LYS A 51 -10.02 -0.23 4.85
N LYS A 52 -8.78 0.28 4.90
CA LYS A 52 -8.51 1.63 5.43
C LYS A 52 -9.10 2.73 4.55
N VAL A 53 -9.06 2.56 3.24
CA VAL A 53 -9.73 3.46 2.30
C VAL A 53 -11.25 3.32 2.38
N ALA A 54 -11.77 2.09 2.36
CA ALA A 54 -13.21 1.83 2.44
C ALA A 54 -13.85 2.33 3.75
N ALA A 55 -13.08 2.36 4.85
CA ALA A 55 -13.51 2.91 6.13
C ALA A 55 -13.48 4.45 6.20
N GLY A 56 -12.95 5.13 5.17
CA GLY A 56 -12.80 6.59 5.14
C GLY A 56 -11.63 7.12 5.99
N GLU A 57 -10.75 6.25 6.50
CA GLU A 57 -9.55 6.67 7.24
C GLU A 57 -8.54 7.38 6.32
N HIS A 58 -8.53 7.00 5.04
CA HIS A 58 -7.73 7.59 3.98
C HIS A 58 -8.56 7.85 2.73
N GLU A 59 -8.20 8.90 2.00
CA GLU A 59 -8.90 9.28 0.76
C GLU A 59 -8.54 8.34 -0.40
N ARG A 60 -7.28 7.85 -0.43
CA ARG A 60 -6.76 6.98 -1.48
C ARG A 60 -5.74 5.99 -0.91
N GLY A 61 -5.58 4.87 -1.61
CA GLY A 61 -4.58 3.84 -1.32
C GLY A 61 -3.63 3.62 -2.49
N ILE A 62 -2.37 3.33 -2.19
CA ILE A 62 -1.35 2.88 -3.13
C ILE A 62 -0.86 1.52 -2.66
N ILE A 63 -0.94 0.52 -3.54
CA ILE A 63 -0.56 -0.86 -3.24
C ILE A 63 0.41 -1.37 -4.30
N ILE A 64 1.45 -2.08 -3.88
CA ILE A 64 2.55 -2.47 -4.76
C ILE A 64 2.89 -3.94 -4.51
N CYS A 65 3.01 -4.71 -5.58
CA CYS A 65 3.69 -6.01 -5.58
C CYS A 65 4.46 -6.17 -6.88
N GLY A 66 5.08 -7.33 -7.11
CA GLY A 66 5.92 -7.55 -8.30
C GLY A 66 5.26 -7.15 -9.64
N THR A 67 3.96 -7.38 -9.81
CA THR A 67 3.21 -6.97 -11.02
C THR A 67 2.03 -6.02 -10.75
N GLY A 68 1.71 -5.79 -9.47
CA GLY A 68 0.47 -5.10 -9.06
C GLY A 68 -0.82 -5.93 -9.24
N ILE A 69 -0.80 -7.07 -9.94
CA ILE A 69 -2.01 -7.83 -10.27
C ILE A 69 -2.61 -8.49 -9.03
N GLY A 70 -1.82 -9.30 -8.31
CA GLY A 70 -2.31 -10.03 -7.14
C GLY A 70 -2.85 -9.11 -6.05
N ILE A 71 -2.06 -8.08 -5.70
CA ILE A 71 -2.41 -7.16 -4.62
C ILE A 71 -3.64 -6.31 -4.95
N SER A 72 -3.81 -5.90 -6.22
CA SER A 72 -5.01 -5.16 -6.65
C SER A 72 -6.26 -6.01 -6.68
N ILE A 73 -6.16 -7.29 -7.08
CA ILE A 73 -7.28 -8.23 -6.97
C ILE A 73 -7.71 -8.37 -5.50
N SER A 74 -6.75 -8.54 -4.57
CA SER A 74 -7.04 -8.64 -3.14
C SER A 74 -7.71 -7.37 -2.58
N ALA A 75 -7.20 -6.19 -2.92
CA ALA A 75 -7.80 -4.92 -2.50
C ALA A 75 -9.23 -4.75 -3.05
N ASN A 76 -9.47 -5.11 -4.32
CA ASN A 76 -10.78 -5.02 -4.97
C ASN A 76 -11.83 -6.00 -4.41
N LYS A 77 -11.46 -6.93 -3.53
CA LYS A 77 -12.44 -7.77 -2.79
C LYS A 77 -13.01 -7.07 -1.56
N VAL A 78 -12.43 -5.94 -1.14
CA VAL A 78 -13.01 -5.11 -0.08
C VAL A 78 -14.16 -4.31 -0.68
N LYS A 79 -15.34 -4.37 -0.07
CA LYS A 79 -16.49 -3.55 -0.48
C LYS A 79 -16.25 -2.09 -0.11
N GLY A 80 -16.30 -1.20 -1.11
CA GLY A 80 -16.08 0.24 -0.96
C GLY A 80 -15.94 0.90 -2.32
#